data_AF-A0A927AQW1-F1
#
_entry.id   AF-A0A927AQW1-F1
#
_cell.length_a   1.000
_cell.length_b   1.000
_cell.length_c   1.000
_cell.angle_alpha   90.00
_cell.angle_beta   90.00
_cell.angle_gamma   90.00
#
_symmetry.space_group_name_H-M   'P 1'
#
loop_
_entity.id
_entity.type
_entity.pdbx_description
1 polymer ?
#
loop_
_entity_poly.entity_id
_entity_poly.type
_entity_poly.pdbx_seq_one_letter_code
_entity_poly.pdbx_strand_id
1 'polypeptide(L)'
;MSQPDSSNCTMTFSLRIVCNLLYVAGFCALQSCRVTSSVSTLEPDFYSIRSMNQPELRNEKHYVIDSGDTLQLLVKQIDKRQYVAPSTYKYWTFRRSEIDVDVFTLPFKIRPAQGLLPAQLNSNFNAALYVGRRVDLYNYRWQSVTPTFGVRQLRSRGFGYGFFAGIGSTSMTDFVTRSPIGIEYEGVVLDAGIATIYDARVFNVGLAFGIDYLADANRQHWIYQQKPWFGVLFGLNLN
;
A
#
# COMPACT_ATOMS: atom_id res chain seq x y z
N MET A 1 -27.02 -45.01 -42.70
CA MET A 1 -27.14 -44.82 -41.25
C MET A 1 -25.86 -44.12 -40.81
N SER A 2 -25.91 -42.78 -40.79
CA SER A 2 -24.75 -41.88 -40.79
C SER A 2 -24.34 -41.49 -39.36
N GLN A 3 -23.04 -41.56 -39.08
CA GLN A 3 -22.39 -41.03 -37.88
C GLN A 3 -22.48 -39.50 -37.84
N PRO A 4 -22.52 -38.87 -36.65
CA PRO A 4 -22.27 -37.45 -36.51
C PRO A 4 -20.79 -37.16 -36.17
N ASP A 5 -20.24 -36.21 -36.92
CA ASP A 5 -18.93 -35.59 -36.75
C ASP A 5 -18.76 -34.89 -35.39
N SER A 6 -17.61 -35.08 -34.76
CA SER A 6 -17.18 -34.31 -33.59
C SER A 6 -16.30 -33.15 -34.06
N SER A 7 -16.85 -31.94 -34.01
CA SER A 7 -16.16 -30.70 -34.36
C SER A 7 -15.46 -30.10 -33.14
N ASN A 8 -14.21 -29.71 -33.38
CA ASN A 8 -13.29 -29.07 -32.44
C ASN A 8 -13.87 -27.78 -31.85
N CYS A 9 -13.92 -27.69 -30.53
CA CYS A 9 -14.23 -26.46 -29.79
C CYS A 9 -12.92 -25.85 -29.27
N THR A 10 -12.27 -25.03 -30.11
CA THR A 10 -11.17 -24.16 -29.70
C THR A 10 -11.71 -22.94 -28.97
N MET A 11 -11.66 -22.94 -27.63
CA MET A 11 -11.88 -21.75 -26.81
C MET A 11 -10.61 -20.89 -26.78
N THR A 12 -10.52 -19.90 -27.66
CA THR A 12 -9.66 -18.72 -27.46
C THR A 12 -10.33 -17.78 -26.46
N PHE A 13 -10.08 -18.00 -25.16
CA PHE A 13 -10.52 -17.10 -24.11
C PHE A 13 -9.62 -15.86 -24.08
N SER A 14 -10.24 -14.71 -24.36
CA SER A 14 -9.59 -13.43 -24.58
C SER A 14 -8.87 -12.89 -23.35
N LEU A 15 -7.56 -12.67 -23.51
CA LEU A 15 -6.64 -11.98 -22.59
C LEU A 15 -6.98 -10.48 -22.34
N ARG A 16 -8.10 -9.97 -22.88
CA ARG A 16 -8.47 -8.54 -22.85
C ARG A 16 -9.33 -8.12 -21.65
N ILE A 17 -9.87 -9.06 -20.87
CA ILE A 17 -10.78 -8.73 -19.75
C ILE A 17 -10.02 -8.40 -18.45
N VAL A 18 -8.82 -8.94 -18.25
CA VAL A 18 -8.02 -8.66 -17.04
C VAL A 18 -7.45 -7.22 -17.05
N CYS A 19 -7.26 -6.62 -18.22
CA CYS A 19 -6.65 -5.29 -18.32
C CYS A 19 -7.62 -4.13 -18.00
N ASN A 20 -8.94 -4.34 -18.09
CA ASN A 20 -9.94 -3.28 -17.82
C ASN A 20 -10.42 -3.24 -16.36
N LEU A 21 -10.31 -4.35 -15.61
CA LEU A 21 -10.67 -4.38 -14.19
C LEU A 21 -9.67 -3.66 -13.28
N LEU A 22 -8.41 -3.51 -13.71
CA LEU A 22 -7.41 -2.68 -13.04
C LEU A 22 -7.69 -1.17 -13.16
N TYR A 23 -8.43 -0.73 -14.18
CA TYR A 23 -8.75 0.69 -14.38
C TYR A 23 -9.98 1.16 -13.57
N VAL A 24 -10.94 0.27 -13.28
CA VAL A 24 -12.20 0.67 -12.63
C VAL A 24 -12.08 0.68 -11.09
N ALA A 25 -11.26 -0.19 -10.50
CA ALA A 25 -11.00 -0.15 -9.06
C ALA A 25 -10.20 1.10 -8.61
N GLY A 26 -9.52 1.78 -9.54
CA GLY A 26 -8.74 2.99 -9.26
C GLY A 26 -9.57 4.29 -9.11
N PHE A 27 -10.83 4.32 -9.57
CA PHE A 27 -11.58 5.58 -9.65
C PHE A 27 -12.63 5.79 -8.55
N CYS A 28 -13.11 4.72 -7.90
CA CYS A 28 -14.15 4.85 -6.87
C CYS A 28 -13.63 5.09 -5.44
N ALA A 29 -12.33 4.95 -5.17
CA ALA A 29 -11.74 5.23 -3.86
C ALA A 29 -11.44 6.72 -3.60
N LEU A 30 -11.74 7.63 -4.55
CA LEU A 30 -11.39 9.05 -4.43
C LEU A 30 -12.46 9.93 -3.78
N GLN A 31 -13.57 9.36 -3.30
CA GLN A 31 -14.60 10.10 -2.57
C GLN A 31 -14.86 9.55 -1.16
N SER A 32 -13.81 9.38 -0.35
CA SER A 32 -13.96 9.00 1.05
C SER A 32 -14.25 10.20 1.95
N CYS A 33 -15.27 10.01 2.79
CA CYS A 33 -15.72 10.88 3.88
C CYS A 33 -14.56 11.49 4.68
N ARG A 34 -14.64 12.81 4.87
CA ARG A 34 -13.68 13.61 5.64
C ARG A 34 -13.95 13.45 7.14
N VAL A 35 -13.22 12.56 7.80
CA VAL A 35 -12.78 12.83 9.18
C VAL A 35 -11.36 13.34 9.03
N THR A 36 -11.16 14.62 9.30
CA THR A 36 -9.83 15.27 9.27
C THR A 36 -9.61 15.77 10.68
N SER A 37 -8.66 15.19 11.42
CA SER A 37 -7.97 15.98 12.43
C SER A 37 -7.27 17.09 11.65
N SER A 38 -7.73 18.32 11.80
CA SER A 38 -7.19 19.45 11.06
C SER A 38 -5.86 19.84 11.68
N VAL A 39 -4.81 19.09 11.37
CA VAL A 39 -3.45 19.54 11.67
C VAL A 39 -3.18 20.71 10.72
N SER A 40 -2.93 21.89 11.28
CA SER A 40 -2.66 23.12 10.53
C SER A 40 -1.17 23.40 10.38
N THR A 41 -0.33 22.68 11.12
CA THR A 41 1.12 22.87 11.23
C THR A 41 1.92 21.61 10.90
N LEU A 42 3.12 21.77 10.35
CA LEU A 42 4.09 20.67 10.26
C LEU A 42 4.62 20.32 11.64
N GLU A 43 4.89 19.04 11.87
CA GLU A 43 5.66 18.61 13.04
C GLU A 43 7.12 19.07 12.91
N PRO A 44 7.80 19.45 14.01
CA PRO A 44 9.21 19.81 13.96
C PRO A 44 10.10 18.62 13.58
N ASP A 45 10.62 18.59 12.35
CA ASP A 45 11.49 17.52 11.85
C ASP A 45 12.29 17.93 10.60
N PHE A 46 13.12 17.01 10.08
CA PHE A 46 13.86 17.14 8.84
C PHE A 46 13.00 16.83 7.61
N TYR A 47 12.80 17.84 6.76
CA TYR A 47 12.08 17.72 5.49
C TYR A 47 13.00 18.03 4.32
N SER A 48 12.81 17.30 3.22
CA SER A 48 13.26 17.75 1.91
C SER A 48 12.21 18.66 1.30
N ILE A 49 12.60 19.86 0.87
CA ILE A 49 11.66 20.87 0.38
C ILE A 49 11.74 20.90 -1.14
N ARG A 50 10.60 20.75 -1.82
CA ARG A 50 10.48 21.03 -3.25
C ARG A 50 9.78 22.37 -3.42
N SER A 51 10.51 23.33 -3.97
CA SER A 51 10.03 24.67 -4.33
C SER A 51 10.28 24.93 -5.81
N MET A 52 9.37 25.63 -6.48
CA MET A 52 9.60 26.12 -7.85
C MET A 52 10.46 27.40 -7.86
N ASN A 53 10.41 28.18 -6.77
CA ASN A 53 10.98 29.53 -6.73
C ASN A 53 12.35 29.59 -6.04
N GLN A 54 12.79 28.49 -5.43
CA GLN A 54 14.07 28.38 -4.70
C GLN A 54 14.72 27.02 -4.99
N PRO A 55 15.40 26.87 -6.14
CA PRO A 55 16.00 25.60 -6.56
C PRO A 55 17.10 25.14 -5.61
N GLU A 56 17.78 26.06 -4.90
CA GLU A 56 18.78 25.76 -3.87
C GLU A 56 18.25 24.85 -2.75
N LEU A 57 16.95 24.87 -2.45
CA LEU A 57 16.36 24.04 -1.38
C LEU A 57 16.06 22.59 -1.81
N ARG A 58 16.16 22.26 -3.10
CA ARG A 58 15.58 21.04 -3.69
C ARG A 58 16.27 19.74 -3.26
N ASN A 59 17.53 19.80 -2.84
CA ASN A 59 18.38 18.64 -2.60
C ASN A 59 18.87 18.51 -1.15
N GLU A 60 18.49 19.43 -0.26
CA GLU A 60 18.91 19.41 1.13
C GLU A 60 17.76 19.07 2.07
N LYS A 61 18.10 18.48 3.23
CA LYS A 61 17.17 18.30 4.34
C LYS A 61 17.31 19.50 5.26
N HIS A 62 16.19 20.18 5.50
CA HIS A 62 16.10 21.28 6.45
C HIS A 62 15.29 20.83 7.64
N TYR A 63 15.73 21.16 8.85
CA TYR A 63 14.87 21.03 10.01
C TYR A 63 13.86 22.18 9.98
N VAL A 64 12.57 21.84 9.94
CA VAL A 64 11.47 22.80 9.76
C VAL A 64 10.73 22.92 11.07
N ILE A 65 10.52 24.15 11.53
CA ILE A 65 9.64 24.47 12.65
C ILE A 65 8.52 25.36 12.09
N ASP A 66 7.27 24.96 12.30
CA ASP A 66 6.10 25.67 11.81
C ASP A 66 5.32 26.29 12.98
N SER A 67 5.36 27.62 13.06
CA SER A 67 4.70 28.39 14.11
C SER A 67 3.26 28.81 13.75
N GLY A 68 2.73 28.39 12.60
CA GLY A 68 1.38 28.77 12.15
C GLY A 68 1.39 29.94 11.16
N ASP A 69 2.14 30.98 11.47
CA ASP A 69 2.26 32.23 10.69
C ASP A 69 3.60 32.35 9.96
N THR A 70 4.58 31.55 10.33
CA THR A 70 5.95 31.59 9.81
C THR A 70 6.54 30.18 9.82
N LEU A 71 7.44 29.93 8.86
CA LEU A 71 8.30 28.75 8.89
C LEU A 71 9.71 29.16 9.25
N GLN A 72 10.34 28.42 10.16
CA GLN A 72 11.75 28.52 10.43
C GLN A 72 12.46 27.30 9.84
N LEU A 73 13.41 27.54 8.94
CA LEU A 73 14.30 26.54 8.38
C LEU A 73 15.65 26.61 9.10
N LEU A 74 16.14 25.47 9.58
CA LEU A 74 17.49 25.34 10.11
C LEU A 74 18.34 24.50 9.14
N VAL A 75 19.44 25.09 8.68
CA VAL A 75 20.44 24.40 7.84
C VAL A 75 21.51 23.82 8.74
N LYS A 76 21.53 22.48 8.89
CA LYS A 76 22.37 21.77 9.86
C LYS A 76 23.86 22.08 9.73
N GLN A 77 24.34 22.26 8.50
CA GLN A 77 25.76 22.40 8.17
C GLN A 77 26.35 23.72 8.63
N ILE A 78 25.53 24.78 8.66
CA ILE A 78 25.99 26.16 8.89
C ILE A 78 25.29 26.81 10.10
N ASP A 79 24.46 26.05 10.83
CA ASP A 79 23.61 26.52 11.93
C ASP A 79 22.82 27.81 11.59
N LYS A 80 22.51 28.00 10.31
CA LYS A 80 21.82 29.19 9.83
C LYS A 80 20.32 28.97 9.97
N ARG A 81 19.67 29.93 10.61
CA ARG A 81 18.22 30.02 10.73
C ARG A 81 17.69 30.95 9.65
N GLN A 82 16.68 30.50 8.92
CA GLN A 82 15.99 31.30 7.92
C GLN A 82 14.49 31.29 8.21
N TYR A 83 13.93 32.47 8.40
CA TYR A 83 12.49 32.66 8.54
C TYR A 83 11.87 32.87 7.16
N VAL A 84 10.78 32.17 6.89
CA VAL A 84 10.10 32.18 5.60
C VAL A 84 8.64 32.60 5.81
N ALA A 85 8.22 33.65 5.11
CA ALA A 85 6.86 34.17 5.18
C ALA A 85 5.86 33.26 4.43
N PRO A 86 4.57 33.23 4.84
CA PRO A 86 3.52 32.41 4.24
C PRO A 86 3.37 32.50 2.73
N SER A 87 3.56 33.70 2.17
CA SER A 87 3.49 33.94 0.73
C SER A 87 4.53 33.13 -0.06
N THR A 88 5.68 32.83 0.56
CA THR A 88 6.81 32.17 -0.09
C THR A 88 6.61 30.65 -0.13
N TYR A 89 6.22 30.04 1.00
CA TYR A 89 6.09 28.59 1.11
C TYR A 89 4.71 28.03 0.74
N LYS A 90 3.77 28.90 0.33
CA LYS A 90 2.42 28.51 -0.10
C LYS A 90 2.40 27.41 -1.17
N TYR A 91 3.40 27.36 -2.04
CA TYR A 91 3.51 26.41 -3.15
C TYR A 91 4.57 25.34 -2.94
N TRP A 92 5.09 25.20 -1.71
CA TRP A 92 6.11 24.20 -1.42
C TRP A 92 5.49 22.83 -1.13
N THR A 93 6.27 21.80 -1.43
CA THR A 93 6.01 20.43 -1.00
C THR A 93 7.10 20.01 -0.04
N PHE A 94 6.71 19.65 1.18
CA PHE A 94 7.61 19.10 2.19
C PHE A 94 7.54 17.58 2.10
N ARG A 95 8.70 16.93 2.08
CA ARG A 95 8.81 15.48 2.01
C ARG A 95 9.53 14.96 3.24
N ARG A 96 8.86 14.12 4.02
CA ARG A 96 9.48 13.31 5.08
C ARG A 96 9.65 11.89 4.57
N SER A 97 10.69 11.21 5.03
CA SER A 97 10.87 9.80 4.73
C SER A 97 11.54 9.07 5.87
N GLU A 98 10.89 8.01 6.31
CA GLU A 98 11.21 7.25 7.51
C GLU A 98 11.15 5.74 7.23
N ILE A 99 11.74 4.98 8.15
CA ILE A 99 11.58 3.52 8.18
C ILE A 99 10.28 3.26 8.94
N ASP A 100 9.47 2.38 8.39
CA ASP A 100 8.12 2.09 8.87
C ASP A 100 7.99 0.60 9.16
N VAL A 101 7.46 0.29 10.35
CA VAL A 101 7.29 -1.08 10.84
C VAL A 101 5.86 -1.21 11.34
N ASP A 102 5.08 -2.01 10.64
CA ASP A 102 3.65 -2.16 10.86
C ASP A 102 3.27 -3.63 10.99
N VAL A 103 2.13 -3.89 11.63
CA VAL A 103 1.46 -5.19 11.59
C VAL A 103 0.22 -5.05 10.72
N PHE A 104 0.08 -5.93 9.73
CA PHE A 104 -1.10 -5.93 8.86
C PHE A 104 -1.70 -7.32 8.72
N THR A 105 -2.95 -7.35 8.27
CA THR A 105 -3.65 -8.56 7.85
C THR A 105 -3.83 -8.55 6.34
N LEU A 106 -3.88 -9.75 5.75
CA LEU A 106 -4.17 -9.96 4.33
C LEU A 106 -5.54 -10.66 4.20
N PRO A 107 -6.67 -9.95 4.40
CA PRO A 107 -8.00 -10.56 4.35
C PRO A 107 -8.36 -11.11 2.97
N PHE A 108 -7.67 -10.69 1.92
CA PHE A 108 -7.91 -11.17 0.57
C PHE A 108 -6.60 -11.52 -0.11
N LYS A 109 -6.45 -12.79 -0.50
CA LYS A 109 -5.36 -13.29 -1.36
C LYS A 109 -5.97 -13.89 -2.63
N ILE A 110 -5.50 -13.46 -3.79
CA ILE A 110 -5.79 -14.04 -5.09
C ILE A 110 -4.60 -14.93 -5.49
N ARG A 111 -4.84 -16.23 -5.58
CA ARG A 111 -3.88 -17.20 -6.11
C ARG A 111 -4.19 -17.47 -7.58
N PRO A 112 -3.24 -17.26 -8.51
CA PRO A 112 -3.44 -17.55 -9.92
C PRO A 112 -3.76 -19.03 -10.17
N ALA A 113 -4.46 -19.32 -11.28
CA ALA A 113 -4.80 -20.68 -11.67
C ALA A 113 -3.58 -21.63 -11.67
N GLN A 114 -3.77 -22.86 -11.19
CA GLN A 114 -2.75 -23.92 -11.18
C GLN A 114 -3.35 -25.22 -11.72
N GLY A 115 -2.82 -25.70 -12.85
CA GLY A 115 -3.33 -26.92 -13.50
C GLY A 115 -4.78 -26.75 -13.93
N LEU A 116 -5.66 -27.64 -13.44
CA LEU A 116 -7.10 -27.61 -13.72
C LEU A 116 -7.88 -26.67 -12.79
N LEU A 117 -7.24 -26.13 -11.75
CA LEU A 117 -7.91 -25.23 -10.82
C LEU A 117 -7.90 -23.79 -11.33
N PRO A 118 -9.06 -23.13 -11.33
CA PRO A 118 -9.14 -21.70 -11.67
C PRO A 118 -8.44 -20.86 -10.60
N ALA A 119 -8.25 -19.57 -10.89
CA ALA A 119 -7.76 -18.63 -9.89
C ALA A 119 -8.70 -18.59 -8.67
N GLN A 120 -8.12 -18.54 -7.47
CA GLN A 120 -8.85 -18.60 -6.21
C GLN A 120 -8.70 -17.30 -5.43
N LEU A 121 -9.82 -16.78 -4.93
CA LEU A 121 -9.84 -15.74 -3.91
C LEU A 121 -10.00 -16.40 -2.55
N ASN A 122 -9.04 -16.19 -1.67
CA ASN A 122 -8.98 -16.75 -0.32
C ASN A 122 -9.11 -15.63 0.72
N SER A 123 -9.88 -15.92 1.77
CA SER A 123 -10.08 -15.07 2.95
C SER A 123 -9.84 -15.91 4.21
N ASN A 124 -8.61 -16.39 4.33
CA ASN A 124 -8.16 -17.21 5.46
C ASN A 124 -7.47 -16.31 6.50
N PHE A 125 -7.16 -16.86 7.68
CA PHE A 125 -6.39 -16.14 8.68
C PHE A 125 -5.03 -15.73 8.11
N ASN A 126 -4.62 -14.49 8.37
CA ASN A 126 -3.28 -14.01 8.06
C ASN A 126 -2.90 -12.85 8.97
N ALA A 127 -1.66 -12.87 9.45
CA ALA A 127 -1.01 -11.79 10.16
C ALA A 127 0.45 -11.70 9.70
N ALA A 128 0.88 -10.50 9.32
CA ALA A 128 2.22 -10.28 8.82
C ALA A 128 2.84 -9.03 9.43
N LEU A 129 4.16 -9.10 9.60
CA LEU A 129 5.01 -7.98 9.94
C LEU A 129 5.51 -7.33 8.66
N TYR A 130 5.39 -6.02 8.59
CA TYR A 130 5.93 -5.16 7.54
C TYR A 130 7.19 -4.47 7.99
N VAL A 131 8.17 -4.37 7.10
CA VAL A 131 9.30 -3.45 7.26
C VAL A 131 9.55 -2.78 5.93
N GLY A 132 9.49 -1.45 5.91
CA GLY A 132 9.61 -0.70 4.67
C GLY A 132 10.06 0.73 4.86
N ARG A 133 9.98 1.46 3.76
CA ARG A 133 10.22 2.89 3.72
C ARG A 133 8.91 3.61 3.45
N ARG A 134 8.60 4.56 4.32
CA ARG A 134 7.47 5.47 4.18
C ARG A 134 7.94 6.82 3.66
N VAL A 135 7.13 7.42 2.80
CA VAL A 135 7.33 8.76 2.23
C VAL A 135 6.05 9.54 2.41
N ASP A 136 6.11 10.56 3.24
CA ASP A 136 5.01 11.48 3.47
C ASP A 136 5.25 12.79 2.72
N LEU A 137 4.22 13.23 2.01
CA LEU A 137 4.19 14.47 1.27
C LEU A 137 3.20 15.42 1.94
N TYR A 138 3.68 16.60 2.28
CA TYR A 138 2.88 17.64 2.93
C TYR A 138 2.82 18.88 2.05
N ASN A 139 1.61 19.41 1.90
CA ASN A 139 1.34 20.65 1.19
C ASN A 139 0.35 21.51 1.96
N TYR A 140 0.62 22.81 2.04
CA TYR A 140 -0.36 23.75 2.54
C TYR A 140 -1.43 24.04 1.49
N ARG A 141 -2.69 24.05 1.92
CA ARG A 141 -3.82 24.55 1.17
C ARG A 141 -4.45 25.69 1.96
N TRP A 142 -4.76 26.77 1.25
CA TRP A 142 -5.52 27.88 1.81
C TRP A 142 -6.98 27.76 1.37
N GLN A 143 -7.89 27.78 2.34
CA GLN A 143 -9.32 27.79 2.11
C GLN A 143 -9.88 29.11 2.64
N SER A 144 -10.37 29.98 1.76
CA SER A 144 -11.10 31.17 2.17
C SER A 144 -12.41 30.75 2.84
N VAL A 145 -12.62 31.21 4.07
CA VAL A 145 -13.87 31.02 4.83
C VAL A 145 -14.78 32.24 4.66
N THR A 146 -14.19 33.43 4.59
CA THR A 146 -14.87 34.68 4.20
C THR A 146 -14.02 35.42 3.15
N PRO A 147 -14.53 36.49 2.52
CA PRO A 147 -13.74 37.30 1.60
C PRO A 147 -12.45 37.89 2.22
N THR A 148 -12.41 38.04 3.54
CA THR A 148 -11.29 38.64 4.28
C THR A 148 -10.52 37.64 5.15
N PHE A 149 -11.03 36.42 5.32
CA PHE A 149 -10.47 35.42 6.21
C PHE A 149 -10.29 34.08 5.52
N GLY A 150 -9.09 33.52 5.61
CA GLY A 150 -8.76 32.20 5.10
C GLY A 150 -8.07 31.34 6.16
N VAL A 151 -8.34 30.05 6.11
CA VAL A 151 -7.75 29.06 7.01
C VAL A 151 -6.70 28.25 6.26
N ARG A 152 -5.56 28.04 6.91
CA ARG A 152 -4.49 27.16 6.45
C ARG A 152 -4.80 25.72 6.83
N GLN A 153 -4.72 24.82 5.86
CA GLN A 153 -4.87 23.38 6.06
C GLN A 153 -3.60 22.68 5.60
N LEU A 154 -3.03 21.82 6.44
CA LEU A 154 -1.95 20.93 6.01
C LEU A 154 -2.59 19.68 5.40
N ARG A 155 -2.26 19.38 4.15
CA ARG A 155 -2.64 18.12 3.51
C ARG A 155 -1.43 17.19 3.53
N SER A 156 -1.55 16.06 4.23
CA SER A 156 -0.63 14.95 4.16
C SER A 156 -1.09 13.89 3.16
N ARG A 157 -0.14 13.19 2.55
CA ARG A 157 -0.32 11.97 1.78
C ARG A 157 0.87 11.05 2.05
N GLY A 158 0.62 9.87 2.58
CA GLY A 158 1.64 8.86 2.86
C GLY A 158 1.65 7.76 1.80
N PHE A 159 2.86 7.36 1.37
CA PHE A 159 3.08 6.17 0.56
C PHE A 159 4.22 5.34 1.14
N GLY A 160 3.97 4.06 1.35
CA GLY A 160 4.93 3.09 1.85
C GLY A 160 5.25 2.01 0.81
N TYR A 161 6.48 1.52 0.81
CA TYR A 161 6.85 0.29 0.13
C TYR A 161 7.91 -0.48 0.93
N GLY A 162 7.82 -1.81 0.92
CA GLY A 162 8.67 -2.62 1.77
C GLY A 162 8.48 -4.11 1.58
N PHE A 163 9.09 -4.86 2.49
CA PHE A 163 8.98 -6.30 2.59
C PHE A 163 8.04 -6.67 3.72
N PHE A 164 7.48 -7.87 3.64
CA PHE A 164 6.73 -8.44 4.73
C PHE A 164 7.03 -9.92 4.91
N ALA A 165 6.81 -10.40 6.13
CA ALA A 165 6.80 -11.81 6.46
C ALA A 165 5.75 -12.07 7.54
N GLY A 166 5.06 -13.19 7.44
CA GLY A 166 3.89 -13.48 8.26
C GLY A 166 3.56 -14.95 8.36
N ILE A 167 2.46 -15.18 9.08
CA ILE A 167 1.82 -16.47 9.21
C ILE A 167 0.39 -16.37 8.69
N GLY A 168 -0.12 -17.45 8.14
CA GLY A 168 -1.52 -17.55 7.77
C GLY A 168 -2.02 -18.98 7.80
N SER A 169 -3.25 -19.18 7.34
CA SER A 169 -3.81 -20.50 7.09
C SER A 169 -4.18 -20.71 5.63
N THR A 170 -4.24 -21.97 5.23
CA THR A 170 -4.78 -22.38 3.94
C THR A 170 -5.57 -23.67 4.11
N SER A 171 -6.71 -23.77 3.43
CA SER A 171 -7.45 -25.02 3.36
C SER A 171 -6.64 -26.04 2.55
N MET A 172 -6.47 -27.23 3.12
CA MET A 172 -5.84 -28.38 2.51
C MET A 172 -6.92 -29.39 2.18
N THR A 173 -7.11 -29.66 0.89
CA THR A 173 -8.10 -30.59 0.34
C THR A 173 -7.48 -31.40 -0.79
N ASP A 174 -8.16 -32.46 -1.20
CA ASP A 174 -7.73 -33.29 -2.34
C ASP A 174 -7.68 -32.50 -3.67
N PHE A 175 -8.41 -31.37 -3.77
CA PHE A 175 -8.39 -30.53 -4.97
C PHE A 175 -7.14 -29.64 -5.05
N VAL A 176 -6.63 -29.16 -3.91
CA VAL A 176 -5.46 -28.27 -3.86
C VAL A 176 -4.15 -29.03 -3.63
N THR A 177 -4.19 -30.36 -3.75
CA THR A 177 -3.05 -31.24 -3.63
C THR A 177 -2.89 -32.08 -4.90
N ARG A 178 -1.66 -32.49 -5.22
CA ARG A 178 -1.36 -33.34 -6.39
C ARG A 178 -1.74 -34.80 -6.20
N SER A 179 -2.02 -35.20 -4.96
CA SER A 179 -2.34 -36.56 -4.57
C SER A 179 -3.37 -36.49 -3.46
N PRO A 180 -4.40 -37.34 -3.46
CA PRO A 180 -5.38 -37.37 -2.39
C PRO A 180 -4.70 -37.55 -1.04
N ILE A 181 -4.96 -36.63 -0.13
CA ILE A 181 -4.47 -36.68 1.25
C ILE A 181 -5.50 -37.37 2.15
N GLY A 182 -6.75 -37.49 1.70
CA GLY A 182 -7.82 -38.24 2.38
C GLY A 182 -8.30 -37.61 3.69
N ILE A 183 -7.73 -36.46 4.06
CA ILE A 183 -8.10 -35.66 5.21
C ILE A 183 -8.11 -34.19 4.79
N GLU A 184 -9.19 -33.47 5.13
CA GLU A 184 -9.28 -32.03 4.90
C GLU A 184 -8.99 -31.28 6.20
N TYR A 185 -8.15 -30.25 6.14
CA TYR A 185 -7.75 -29.47 7.32
C TYR A 185 -7.25 -28.07 6.94
N GLU A 186 -7.05 -27.19 7.93
CA GLU A 186 -6.38 -25.90 7.73
C GLU A 186 -4.89 -26.04 8.05
N GLY A 187 -4.05 -25.88 7.02
CA GLY A 187 -2.60 -25.88 7.16
C GLY A 187 -2.06 -24.51 7.52
N VAL A 188 -1.02 -24.46 8.35
CA VAL A 188 -0.30 -23.22 8.66
C VAL A 188 0.67 -22.91 7.53
N VAL A 189 0.60 -21.69 7.00
CA VAL A 189 1.52 -21.18 6.00
C VAL A 189 2.40 -20.07 6.57
N LEU A 190 3.65 -20.04 6.13
CA LEU A 190 4.53 -18.88 6.26
C LEU A 190 4.42 -18.09 4.97
N ASP A 191 4.12 -16.80 5.07
CA ASP A 191 4.05 -15.92 3.92
C ASP A 191 5.17 -14.90 3.95
N ALA A 192 5.67 -14.55 2.77
CA ALA A 192 6.67 -13.51 2.61
C ALA A 192 6.51 -12.83 1.25
N GLY A 193 6.88 -11.55 1.17
CA GLY A 193 6.75 -10.82 -0.07
C GLY A 193 7.10 -9.34 0.03
N ILE A 194 6.57 -8.60 -0.93
CA ILE A 194 6.67 -7.14 -1.02
C ILE A 194 5.28 -6.51 -0.96
N ALA A 195 5.21 -5.33 -0.36
CA ALA A 195 3.96 -4.60 -0.19
C ALA A 195 4.16 -3.11 -0.54
N THR A 196 3.09 -2.52 -1.06
CA THR A 196 2.95 -1.06 -1.17
C THR A 196 1.73 -0.63 -0.36
N ILE A 197 1.89 0.41 0.45
CA ILE A 197 0.88 0.90 1.39
C ILE A 197 0.53 2.34 1.03
N TYR A 198 -0.75 2.68 1.10
CA TYR A 198 -1.25 4.03 0.98
C TYR A 198 -2.01 4.41 2.26
N ASP A 199 -1.66 5.56 2.83
CA ASP A 199 -2.30 6.07 4.03
C ASP A 199 -3.66 6.70 3.69
N ALA A 200 -4.74 6.03 4.11
CA ALA A 200 -6.12 6.48 3.97
C ALA A 200 -6.65 7.14 5.27
N ARG A 201 -5.77 7.78 6.05
CA ARG A 201 -6.01 8.53 7.30
C ARG A 201 -6.37 7.69 8.52
N VAL A 202 -7.43 6.90 8.44
CA VAL A 202 -7.96 6.12 9.58
C VAL A 202 -7.48 4.67 9.53
N PHE A 203 -7.08 4.20 8.35
CA PHE A 203 -6.55 2.86 8.13
C PHE A 203 -5.55 2.88 6.96
N ASN A 204 -4.58 1.97 7.01
CA ASN A 204 -3.61 1.76 5.94
C ASN A 204 -4.15 0.69 5.00
N VAL A 205 -4.28 1.00 3.70
CA VAL A 205 -4.62 0.01 2.67
C VAL A 205 -3.45 -0.14 1.75
N GLY A 206 -3.20 -1.35 1.27
CA GLY A 206 -2.18 -1.56 0.27
C GLY A 206 -2.40 -2.79 -0.59
N LEU A 207 -1.42 -3.01 -1.43
CA LEU A 207 -1.33 -4.18 -2.29
C LEU A 207 -0.08 -4.97 -1.90
N ALA A 208 -0.23 -6.28 -1.85
CA ALA A 208 0.84 -7.22 -1.55
C ALA A 208 1.05 -8.17 -2.72
N PHE A 209 2.30 -8.52 -2.95
CA PHE A 209 2.72 -9.61 -3.82
C PHE A 209 3.63 -10.52 -3.00
N GLY A 210 3.27 -11.79 -2.88
CA GLY A 210 3.98 -12.70 -2.00
C GLY A 210 3.97 -14.14 -2.47
N ILE A 211 4.61 -14.98 -1.69
CA ILE A 211 4.63 -16.42 -1.81
C ILE A 211 4.20 -17.03 -0.47
N ASP A 212 3.55 -18.19 -0.53
CA ASP A 212 3.22 -18.97 0.65
C ASP A 212 4.11 -20.23 0.72
N TYR A 213 4.49 -20.61 1.93
CA TYR A 213 5.19 -21.84 2.25
C TYR A 213 4.38 -22.63 3.28
N LEU A 214 3.84 -23.78 2.90
CA LEU A 214 3.14 -24.66 3.84
C LEU A 214 4.13 -25.27 4.82
N ALA A 215 3.86 -25.11 6.12
CA ALA A 215 4.78 -25.50 7.19
C ALA A 215 4.66 -26.98 7.60
N ASP A 216 3.72 -27.72 7.04
CA ASP A 216 3.47 -29.13 7.37
C ASP A 216 4.16 -30.12 6.43
N ALA A 217 3.92 -31.43 6.65
CA ALA A 217 4.49 -32.51 5.86
C ALA A 217 3.90 -32.61 4.44
N ASN A 218 2.70 -32.10 4.20
CA ASN A 218 1.99 -32.17 2.91
C ASN A 218 2.43 -31.05 1.94
N ARG A 219 3.36 -30.18 2.33
CA ARG A 219 3.91 -29.09 1.49
C ARG A 219 4.40 -29.53 0.11
N GLN A 220 4.88 -30.76 -0.03
CA GLN A 220 5.34 -31.32 -1.30
C GLN A 220 4.19 -31.65 -2.27
N HIS A 221 2.99 -31.89 -1.74
CA HIS A 221 1.79 -32.19 -2.51
C HIS A 221 0.96 -30.93 -2.78
N TRP A 222 1.12 -29.87 -1.99
CA TRP A 222 0.37 -28.62 -2.16
C TRP A 222 0.72 -27.91 -3.47
N ILE A 223 -0.29 -27.63 -4.29
CA ILE A 223 -0.06 -27.06 -5.64
C ILE A 223 0.39 -25.59 -5.60
N TYR A 224 0.09 -24.87 -4.51
CA TYR A 224 0.44 -23.46 -4.32
C TYR A 224 1.74 -23.25 -3.55
N GLN A 225 2.47 -24.33 -3.24
CA GLN A 225 3.76 -24.24 -2.57
C GLN A 225 4.73 -23.33 -3.35
N GLN A 226 5.20 -22.26 -2.70
CA GLN A 226 6.09 -21.24 -3.27
C GLN A 226 5.56 -20.61 -4.57
N LYS A 227 4.23 -20.63 -4.78
CA LYS A 227 3.60 -19.95 -5.91
C LYS A 227 3.26 -18.51 -5.55
N PRO A 228 3.39 -17.58 -6.50
CA PRO A 228 3.07 -16.19 -6.26
C PRO A 228 1.57 -16.00 -6.07
N TRP A 229 1.20 -15.03 -5.26
CA TRP A 229 -0.16 -14.55 -5.05
C TRP A 229 -0.19 -13.03 -4.95
N PHE A 230 -1.36 -12.45 -5.19
CA PHE A 230 -1.62 -11.02 -5.02
C PHE A 230 -2.61 -10.82 -3.89
N GLY A 231 -2.43 -9.82 -3.04
CA GLY A 231 -3.33 -9.59 -1.92
C GLY A 231 -3.60 -8.12 -1.66
N VAL A 232 -4.65 -7.88 -0.88
CA VAL A 232 -4.94 -6.57 -0.31
C VAL A 232 -4.56 -6.62 1.16
N LEU A 233 -3.76 -5.66 1.61
CA LEU A 233 -3.36 -5.53 3.00
C LEU A 233 -4.18 -4.45 3.70
N PHE A 234 -4.49 -4.71 4.97
CA PHE A 234 -5.11 -3.77 5.88
C PHE A 234 -4.25 -3.67 7.14
N GLY A 235 -3.68 -2.50 7.36
CA GLY A 235 -2.84 -2.20 8.52
C GLY A 235 -3.57 -1.33 9.52
N LEU A 236 -3.36 -1.64 10.80
CA LEU A 236 -3.55 -0.67 11.88
C LEU A 236 -2.22 0.07 12.00
N ASN A 237 -2.26 1.40 11.88
CA ASN A 237 -1.08 2.21 12.12
C ASN A 237 -0.73 2.11 13.62
N LEU A 238 0.46 1.59 13.93
CA LEU A 238 0.95 1.44 15.31
C LEU A 238 1.91 2.57 15.73
N ASN A 239 2.21 3.51 14.81
CA ASN A 239 3.04 4.70 15.07
C ASN A 239 2.27 5.83 15.74
#